data_AF-A0A076HU06-F1
#
_entry.id   AF-A0A076HU06-F1
#
_cell.length_a   1.000
_cell.length_b   1.000
_cell.length_c   1.000
_cell.angle_alpha   90.00
_cell.angle_beta   90.00
_cell.angle_gamma   90.00
#
_symmetry.space_group_name_H-M   'P 1'
#
loop_
_entity.id
_entity.type
_entity.pdbx_description
1 polymer ?
#
loop_
_entity_poly.entity_id
_entity_poly.type
_entity_poly.pdbx_seq_one_letter_code
_entity_poly.pdbx_strand_id
1 'polypeptide(L)'
;METPASEHPFAHKTDAELLHLARQASRYPAVGAAAVQELQRRGLIPAELPGAVASPPPAPPAEPAGGTLRQMGRLAQGIFRPRRGYFATPLLLLANLLAYGAMGVLGGVNLLAPAGADLIAWGSNFSGLVMKQPWRLLSGTFLHGGPAHLFLNLSALLLLGLMAEAKAGSIRWLLVYLLSGVGGSLTSLWWHTQGVNSVGASGAIFGLYGLVLALLLERGAALSRQERAGLMGLLLYFALGSLVGGLAGPAGTDNAAHIGGLATGLVAGILSTLQRRAHR
;
A
#
# COMPACT_ATOMS: atom_id res chain seq x y z
N MET A 1 30.23 67.36 1.74
CA MET A 1 29.30 66.49 2.49
C MET A 1 29.49 65.10 1.92
N GLU A 2 30.48 64.38 2.45
CA GLU A 2 30.84 63.04 1.98
C GLU A 2 29.89 62.02 2.62
N THR A 3 29.20 61.25 1.79
CA THR A 3 28.37 60.11 2.20
C THR A 3 29.24 59.00 2.77
N PRO A 4 28.91 58.40 3.94
CA PRO A 4 29.72 57.33 4.52
C PRO A 4 29.65 56.08 3.64
N ALA A 5 30.79 55.40 3.50
CA ALA A 5 30.94 54.17 2.74
C ALA A 5 29.91 53.13 3.21
N SER A 6 29.03 52.70 2.30
CA SER A 6 28.04 51.66 2.54
C SER A 6 28.71 50.37 3.02
N GLU A 7 28.30 49.87 4.18
CA GLU A 7 28.66 48.55 4.71
C GLU A 7 28.43 47.48 3.64
N HIS A 8 29.43 46.64 3.39
CA HIS A 8 29.35 45.55 2.41
C HIS A 8 28.41 44.46 2.97
N PRO A 9 27.18 44.28 2.46
CA PRO A 9 26.12 43.54 3.14
C PRO A 9 26.36 42.02 3.27
N PHE A 10 27.44 41.53 2.66
CA PHE A 10 27.84 40.12 2.64
C PHE A 10 29.14 39.85 3.41
N ALA A 11 29.80 40.88 3.95
CA ALA A 11 31.06 40.74 4.69
C ALA A 11 30.92 39.86 5.94
N HIS A 12 29.76 39.90 6.61
CA HIS A 12 29.50 39.13 7.84
C HIS A 12 28.94 37.72 7.60
N LYS A 13 28.67 37.33 6.35
CA LYS A 13 28.11 35.99 6.04
C LYS A 13 29.19 34.92 6.04
N THR A 14 28.82 33.72 6.48
CA THR A 14 29.68 32.54 6.42
C THR A 14 29.82 32.03 4.99
N ASP A 15 30.88 31.28 4.71
CA ASP A 15 31.13 30.72 3.37
C ASP A 15 30.03 29.77 2.91
N ALA A 16 29.43 29.03 3.86
CA ALA A 16 28.31 28.13 3.60
C ALA A 16 27.03 28.89 3.18
N GLU A 17 26.74 30.02 3.84
CA GLU A 17 25.60 30.88 3.48
C GLU A 17 25.79 31.52 2.11
N LEU A 18 27.02 31.97 1.80
CA LEU A 18 27.35 32.53 0.49
C LEU A 18 27.21 31.48 -0.61
N LEU A 19 27.67 30.24 -0.40
CA LEU A 19 27.48 29.12 -1.32
C LEU A 19 25.99 28.78 -1.52
N HIS A 20 25.21 28.81 -0.45
CA HIS A 20 23.76 28.58 -0.53
C HIS A 20 23.07 29.66 -1.38
N LEU A 21 23.37 30.93 -1.14
CA LEU A 21 22.82 32.06 -1.89
C LEU A 21 23.26 32.05 -3.36
N ALA A 22 24.52 31.70 -3.64
CA ALA A 22 25.04 31.55 -5.00
C ALA A 22 24.30 30.45 -5.78
N ARG A 23 23.97 29.31 -5.14
CA ARG A 23 23.17 28.23 -5.78
C ARG A 23 21.73 28.62 -6.08
N GLN A 24 21.21 29.67 -5.43
CA GLN A 24 19.85 30.17 -5.63
C GLN A 24 19.79 31.39 -6.57
N ALA A 25 20.87 31.71 -7.29
CA ALA A 25 20.94 32.86 -8.19
C ALA A 25 19.83 32.87 -9.26
N SER A 26 19.33 31.71 -9.71
CA SER A 26 18.20 31.63 -10.64
C SER A 26 16.89 32.17 -10.06
N ARG A 27 16.73 32.11 -8.73
CA ARG A 27 15.56 32.58 -8.00
C ARG A 27 15.73 34.01 -7.49
N TYR A 28 16.96 34.40 -7.16
CA TYR A 28 17.31 35.74 -6.65
C TYR A 28 18.58 36.29 -7.34
N PRO A 29 18.47 36.83 -8.57
CA PRO A 29 19.64 37.14 -9.41
C PRO A 29 20.64 38.11 -8.78
N ALA A 30 20.13 39.21 -8.20
CA ALA A 30 20.98 40.23 -7.57
C ALA A 30 21.71 39.71 -6.32
N VAL A 31 21.02 38.91 -5.50
CA VAL A 31 21.59 38.33 -4.27
C VAL A 31 22.59 37.23 -4.60
N GLY A 32 22.28 36.39 -5.58
CA GLY A 32 23.18 35.35 -6.07
C GLY A 32 24.46 35.92 -6.66
N ALA A 33 24.36 36.98 -7.49
CA ALA A 33 25.53 37.65 -8.06
C ALA A 33 26.43 38.28 -6.99
N ALA A 34 25.84 38.95 -5.99
CA ALA A 34 26.60 39.53 -4.87
C ALA A 34 27.29 38.46 -4.01
N ALA A 35 26.62 37.32 -3.78
CA ALA A 35 27.23 36.19 -3.07
C ALA A 35 28.40 35.57 -3.83
N VAL A 36 28.30 35.45 -5.17
CA VAL A 36 29.39 34.99 -6.04
C VAL A 36 30.58 35.94 -5.99
N GLN A 37 30.35 37.26 -6.08
CA GLN A 37 31.42 38.26 -5.99
C GLN A 37 32.14 38.21 -4.63
N GLU A 38 31.41 38.01 -3.53
CA GLU A 38 32.02 37.87 -2.21
C GLU A 38 32.83 36.57 -2.07
N LEU A 39 32.35 35.45 -2.64
CA LEU A 39 33.12 34.20 -2.69
C LEU A 39 34.41 34.33 -3.53
N GLN A 40 34.37 35.08 -4.63
CA GLN A 40 35.54 35.39 -5.47
C GLN A 40 36.53 36.29 -4.71
N ARG A 41 36.03 37.33 -4.02
CA ARG A 41 36.85 38.22 -3.17
C ARG A 41 37.58 37.45 -2.07
N ARG A 42 36.96 36.40 -1.53
CA ARG A 42 37.55 35.50 -0.52
C ARG A 42 38.46 34.42 -1.10
N GLY A 43 38.60 34.33 -2.43
CA GLY A 43 39.42 33.31 -3.08
C GLY A 43 38.86 31.88 -2.98
N LEU A 44 37.56 31.73 -2.65
CA LEU A 44 36.91 30.42 -2.50
C LEU A 44 36.44 29.83 -3.83
N ILE A 45 36.25 30.67 -4.84
CA ILE A 45 35.92 30.27 -6.21
C ILE A 45 36.73 31.11 -7.22
N PRO A 46 37.02 30.57 -8.42
CA PRO A 46 37.78 31.29 -9.45
C PRO A 46 37.10 32.59 -9.91
N ALA A 47 37.90 33.57 -10.33
CA ALA A 47 37.42 34.86 -10.87
C ALA A 47 36.63 34.68 -12.18
N GLU A 48 37.01 33.67 -12.98
CA GLU A 48 36.27 33.22 -14.15
C GLU A 48 35.69 31.84 -13.87
N LEU A 49 34.37 31.77 -13.75
CA LEU A 49 33.67 30.49 -13.68
C LEU A 49 33.72 29.83 -15.07
N PRO A 50 34.00 28.51 -15.17
CA PRO A 50 33.91 27.80 -16.44
C PRO A 50 32.58 28.10 -17.13
N GLY A 51 32.65 28.46 -18.41
CA GLY A 51 31.54 29.01 -19.19
C GLY A 51 30.22 28.29 -18.90
N ALA A 52 29.15 29.09 -18.75
CA ALA A 52 27.81 28.70 -18.35
C ALA A 52 27.50 27.22 -18.65
N VAL A 53 27.37 26.42 -17.59
CA VAL A 53 26.78 25.09 -17.68
C VAL A 53 25.50 25.25 -18.50
N ALA A 54 25.43 24.53 -19.61
CA ALA A 54 24.33 24.59 -20.56
C ALA A 54 23.00 24.73 -19.82
N SER A 55 22.18 25.68 -20.27
CA SER A 55 20.85 25.89 -19.70
C SER A 55 20.19 24.52 -19.52
N PRO A 56 19.62 24.21 -18.33
CA PRO A 56 18.96 22.94 -18.13
C PRO A 56 17.95 22.75 -19.29
N PRO A 57 17.85 21.54 -19.85
CA PRO A 57 16.97 21.29 -20.98
C PRO A 57 15.59 21.88 -20.67
N PRO A 58 14.93 22.53 -21.64
CA PRO A 58 13.66 23.19 -21.42
C PRO A 58 12.73 22.20 -20.73
N ALA A 59 12.08 22.67 -19.64
CA ALA A 59 11.14 21.85 -18.91
C ALA A 59 10.16 21.22 -19.91
N PRO A 60 9.83 19.92 -19.78
CA PRO A 60 8.88 19.29 -20.67
C PRO A 60 7.61 20.16 -20.70
N PRO A 61 6.99 20.34 -21.87
CA PRO A 61 5.83 21.21 -22.02
C PRO A 61 4.78 20.82 -20.97
N ALA A 62 4.23 21.83 -20.28
CA ALA A 62 3.22 21.60 -19.26
C ALA A 62 2.09 20.77 -19.88
N GLU A 63 1.77 19.63 -19.26
CA GLU A 63 0.68 18.79 -19.76
C GLU A 63 -0.61 19.65 -19.84
N PRO A 64 -1.36 19.58 -20.96
CA PRO A 64 -2.54 20.42 -21.13
C PRO A 64 -3.56 20.17 -20.01
N ALA A 65 -4.28 21.22 -19.62
CA ALA A 65 -5.23 21.28 -18.50
C ALA A 65 -6.42 20.29 -18.54
N GLY A 66 -6.42 19.30 -19.43
CA GLY A 66 -7.20 18.06 -19.31
C GLY A 66 -6.56 17.01 -18.38
N GLY A 67 -5.59 17.45 -17.57
CA GLY A 67 -4.63 16.62 -16.83
C GLY A 67 -5.24 15.72 -15.76
N THR A 68 -6.25 16.15 -15.02
CA THR A 68 -6.74 15.39 -13.85
C THR A 68 -7.43 14.08 -14.25
N LEU A 69 -8.41 14.11 -15.16
CA LEU A 69 -9.14 12.90 -15.57
C LEU A 69 -8.25 11.89 -16.29
N ARG A 70 -7.31 12.36 -17.13
CA ARG A 70 -6.33 11.48 -17.80
C ARG A 70 -5.30 10.91 -16.83
N GLN A 71 -4.91 11.69 -15.81
CA GLN A 71 -4.00 11.22 -14.77
C GLN A 71 -4.69 10.21 -13.83
N MET A 72 -5.95 10.45 -13.46
CA MET A 72 -6.79 9.49 -12.74
C MET A 72 -6.97 8.20 -13.56
N GLY A 73 -7.20 8.31 -14.86
CA GLY A 73 -7.28 7.16 -15.77
C GLY A 73 -5.98 6.36 -15.82
N ARG A 74 -4.82 7.03 -15.92
CA ARG A 74 -3.49 6.38 -15.89
C ARG A 74 -3.22 5.70 -14.55
N LEU A 75 -3.58 6.33 -13.43
CA LEU A 75 -3.44 5.76 -12.08
C LEU A 75 -4.33 4.52 -11.91
N ALA A 76 -5.61 4.62 -12.28
CA ALA A 76 -6.55 3.51 -12.23
C ALA A 76 -6.06 2.34 -13.10
N GLN A 77 -5.58 2.61 -14.31
CA GLN A 77 -4.97 1.60 -15.17
C GLN A 77 -3.77 0.94 -14.50
N GLY A 78 -2.90 1.69 -13.82
CA GLY A 78 -1.75 1.13 -13.09
C GLY A 78 -2.13 0.23 -11.92
N ILE A 79 -3.26 0.51 -11.27
CA ILE A 79 -3.79 -0.26 -10.13
C ILE A 79 -4.45 -1.57 -10.59
N PHE A 80 -5.28 -1.50 -11.64
CA PHE A 80 -6.11 -2.64 -12.06
C PHE A 80 -5.50 -3.48 -13.18
N ARG A 81 -4.37 -3.08 -13.78
CA ARG A 81 -3.73 -3.83 -14.86
C ARG A 81 -2.68 -4.81 -14.31
N PRO A 82 -2.87 -6.13 -14.48
CA PRO A 82 -1.85 -7.11 -14.17
C PRO A 82 -0.54 -6.82 -14.91
N ARG A 83 0.58 -6.86 -14.18
CA ARG A 83 1.94 -6.72 -14.75
C ARG A 83 2.91 -7.68 -14.07
N ARG A 84 4.08 -7.90 -14.68
CA ARG A 84 5.11 -8.77 -14.11
C ARG A 84 5.51 -8.24 -12.72
N GLY A 85 5.34 -9.08 -11.69
CA GLY A 85 5.60 -8.73 -10.28
C GLY A 85 4.48 -7.95 -9.57
N TYR A 86 3.36 -7.69 -10.22
CA TYR A 86 2.16 -7.06 -9.64
C TYR A 86 0.91 -7.50 -10.43
N PHE A 87 0.57 -8.79 -10.39
CA PHE A 87 -0.62 -9.31 -11.05
C PHE A 87 -1.64 -9.89 -10.05
N ALA A 88 -1.20 -10.31 -8.87
CA ALA A 88 -2.08 -10.95 -7.90
C ALA A 88 -3.04 -9.93 -7.28
N THR A 89 -2.56 -8.77 -6.83
CA THR A 89 -3.44 -7.73 -6.26
C THR A 89 -4.49 -7.25 -7.26
N PRO A 90 -4.16 -6.87 -8.52
CA PRO A 90 -5.18 -6.51 -9.50
C PRO A 90 -6.23 -7.60 -9.72
N LEU A 91 -5.82 -8.86 -9.86
CA LEU A 91 -6.75 -9.98 -10.04
C LEU A 91 -7.66 -10.17 -8.83
N LEU A 92 -7.12 -10.08 -7.61
CA LEU A 92 -7.91 -10.22 -6.38
C LEU A 92 -8.87 -9.05 -6.21
N LEU A 93 -8.45 -7.81 -6.50
CA LEU A 93 -9.34 -6.65 -6.48
C LEU A 93 -10.51 -6.84 -7.45
N LEU A 94 -10.22 -7.25 -8.69
CA LEU A 94 -11.23 -7.52 -9.70
C LEU A 94 -12.16 -8.66 -9.29
N ALA A 95 -11.62 -9.76 -8.73
CA ALA A 95 -12.44 -10.89 -8.28
C ALA A 95 -13.44 -10.48 -7.19
N ASN A 96 -13.01 -9.67 -6.21
CA ASN A 96 -13.89 -9.17 -5.16
C ASN A 96 -14.96 -8.21 -5.72
N LEU A 97 -14.59 -7.31 -6.63
CA LEU A 97 -15.54 -6.41 -7.30
C LEU A 97 -16.56 -7.16 -8.16
N LEU A 98 -16.11 -8.18 -8.91
CA LEU A 98 -16.97 -9.01 -9.75
C LEU A 98 -17.91 -9.85 -8.92
N ALA A 99 -17.44 -10.49 -7.84
CA ALA A 99 -18.29 -11.25 -6.93
C ALA A 99 -19.38 -10.36 -6.30
N TYR A 100 -18.99 -9.19 -5.81
CA TYR A 100 -19.94 -8.24 -5.22
C TYR A 100 -20.95 -7.70 -6.24
N GLY A 101 -20.50 -7.34 -7.45
CA GLY A 101 -21.38 -6.90 -8.52
C GLY A 101 -22.33 -8.00 -8.99
N ALA A 102 -21.85 -9.24 -9.08
CA ALA A 102 -22.65 -10.40 -9.46
C ALA A 102 -23.78 -10.67 -8.46
N MET A 103 -23.52 -10.51 -7.15
CA MET A 103 -24.57 -10.61 -6.13
C MET A 103 -25.76 -9.69 -6.44
N GLY A 104 -25.49 -8.44 -6.82
CA GLY A 104 -26.54 -7.49 -7.15
C GLY A 104 -27.21 -7.77 -8.49
N VAL A 105 -26.42 -7.95 -9.55
CA VAL A 105 -26.92 -8.05 -10.94
C VAL A 105 -27.58 -9.39 -11.22
N LEU A 106 -26.96 -10.50 -10.78
CA LEU A 106 -27.46 -11.85 -11.06
C LEU A 106 -28.35 -12.38 -9.93
N GLY A 107 -28.04 -11.99 -8.68
CA GLY A 107 -28.73 -12.48 -7.50
C GLY A 107 -29.88 -11.60 -7.02
N GLY A 108 -30.03 -10.38 -7.53
CA GLY A 108 -31.01 -9.41 -7.03
C GLY A 108 -30.75 -8.97 -5.59
N VAL A 109 -29.54 -9.19 -5.06
CA VAL A 109 -29.20 -8.87 -3.67
C VAL A 109 -29.13 -7.36 -3.48
N ASN A 110 -29.73 -6.86 -2.39
CA ASN A 110 -29.56 -5.47 -1.99
C ASN A 110 -28.11 -5.23 -1.53
N LEU A 111 -27.29 -4.65 -2.42
CA LEU A 111 -25.88 -4.39 -2.14
C LEU A 111 -25.64 -3.35 -1.04
N LEU A 112 -26.64 -2.57 -0.62
CA LEU A 112 -26.45 -1.64 0.51
C LEU A 112 -26.52 -2.37 1.85
N ALA A 113 -27.35 -3.40 1.93
CA ALA A 113 -27.56 -4.22 3.12
C ALA A 113 -27.94 -5.65 2.72
N PRO A 114 -26.97 -6.48 2.29
CA PRO A 114 -27.21 -7.87 1.94
C PRO A 114 -27.79 -8.64 3.13
N ALA A 115 -28.87 -9.40 2.92
CA ALA A 115 -29.40 -10.23 4.01
C ALA A 115 -28.48 -11.43 4.27
N GLY A 116 -28.48 -11.94 5.50
CA GLY A 116 -27.70 -13.14 5.85
C GLY A 116 -28.03 -14.34 4.96
N ALA A 117 -29.30 -14.51 4.59
CA ALA A 117 -29.76 -15.57 3.69
C ALA A 117 -29.18 -15.41 2.27
N ASP A 118 -29.09 -14.18 1.75
CA ASP A 118 -28.48 -13.90 0.44
C ASP A 118 -27.00 -14.30 0.44
N LEU A 119 -26.28 -13.93 1.51
CA LEU A 119 -24.87 -14.29 1.67
C LEU A 119 -24.68 -15.81 1.73
N ILE A 120 -25.58 -16.53 2.43
CA ILE A 120 -25.56 -18.00 2.47
C ILE A 120 -25.81 -18.59 1.07
N ALA A 121 -26.79 -18.07 0.34
CA ALA A 121 -27.08 -18.52 -1.02
C ALA A 121 -25.88 -18.34 -1.96
N TRP A 122 -25.15 -17.24 -1.80
CA TRP A 122 -23.97 -16.90 -2.60
C TRP A 122 -22.66 -17.58 -2.16
N GLY A 123 -22.68 -18.34 -1.07
CA GLY A 123 -21.51 -19.13 -0.66
C GLY A 123 -20.70 -18.56 0.50
N SER A 124 -21.32 -17.84 1.43
CA SER A 124 -20.65 -17.46 2.67
C SER A 124 -20.12 -18.68 3.44
N ASN A 125 -19.14 -18.43 4.30
CA ASN A 125 -18.62 -19.43 5.23
C ASN A 125 -19.67 -19.68 6.33
N PHE A 126 -20.58 -20.61 6.02
CA PHE A 126 -21.74 -20.90 6.85
C PHE A 126 -21.62 -22.28 7.50
N SER A 127 -21.62 -22.32 8.83
CA SER A 127 -21.42 -23.55 9.62
C SER A 127 -22.39 -24.67 9.26
N GLY A 128 -23.65 -24.33 8.97
CA GLY A 128 -24.69 -25.31 8.63
C GLY A 128 -24.51 -26.01 7.29
N LEU A 129 -23.69 -25.48 6.37
CA LEU A 129 -23.55 -26.01 5.01
C LEU A 129 -22.12 -26.41 4.65
N VAL A 130 -21.09 -25.91 5.35
CA VAL A 130 -19.69 -26.09 4.95
C VAL A 130 -19.26 -27.55 4.82
N MET A 131 -19.77 -28.44 5.67
CA MET A 131 -19.47 -29.89 5.60
C MET A 131 -19.97 -30.54 4.31
N LYS A 132 -21.07 -30.05 3.74
CA LYS A 132 -21.64 -30.55 2.48
C LYS A 132 -21.16 -29.75 1.27
N GLN A 133 -20.66 -28.52 1.50
CA GLN A 133 -20.28 -27.55 0.48
C GLN A 133 -18.94 -26.90 0.86
N PRO A 134 -17.83 -27.65 0.82
CA PRO A 134 -16.53 -27.20 1.35
C PRO A 134 -15.92 -26.03 0.57
N TRP A 135 -16.37 -25.79 -0.66
CA TRP A 135 -15.99 -24.61 -1.45
C TRP A 135 -16.33 -23.28 -0.75
N ARG A 136 -17.27 -23.30 0.21
CA ARG A 136 -17.63 -22.17 1.09
C ARG A 136 -16.47 -21.62 1.90
N LEU A 137 -15.48 -22.47 2.21
CA LEU A 137 -14.27 -22.06 2.92
C LEU A 137 -13.49 -20.99 2.15
N LEU A 138 -13.60 -20.97 0.82
CA LEU A 138 -12.91 -20.02 -0.04
C LEU A 138 -13.86 -18.99 -0.66
N SER A 139 -15.06 -19.37 -1.10
CA SER A 139 -15.98 -18.41 -1.75
C SER A 139 -16.39 -17.27 -0.82
N GLY A 140 -16.57 -17.54 0.48
CA GLY A 140 -16.91 -16.51 1.47
C GLY A 140 -15.87 -15.38 1.55
N THR A 141 -14.61 -15.65 1.19
CA THR A 141 -13.54 -14.65 1.12
C THR A 141 -13.80 -13.55 0.09
N PHE A 142 -14.65 -13.79 -0.91
CA PHE A 142 -14.95 -12.81 -1.98
C PHE A 142 -16.29 -12.09 -1.81
N LEU A 143 -17.11 -12.53 -0.86
CA LEU A 143 -18.42 -11.91 -0.56
C LEU A 143 -18.26 -10.80 0.47
N HIS A 144 -19.17 -9.81 0.45
CA HIS A 144 -19.13 -8.69 1.39
C HIS A 144 -20.53 -8.33 1.89
N GLY A 145 -20.61 -7.97 3.17
CA GLY A 145 -21.86 -7.57 3.84
C GLY A 145 -22.26 -6.10 3.65
N GLY A 146 -21.73 -5.42 2.63
CA GLY A 146 -22.08 -4.02 2.32
C GLY A 146 -20.92 -3.21 1.73
N PRO A 147 -21.18 -1.98 1.26
CA PRO A 147 -20.22 -1.20 0.48
C PRO A 147 -19.01 -0.75 1.29
N ALA A 148 -19.23 -0.37 2.57
CA ALA A 148 -18.16 0.02 3.47
C ALA A 148 -17.20 -1.15 3.75
N HIS A 149 -17.75 -2.35 3.96
CA HIS A 149 -16.96 -3.56 4.18
C HIS A 149 -16.10 -3.89 2.94
N LEU A 150 -16.67 -3.82 1.74
CA LEU A 150 -15.92 -3.98 0.49
C LEU A 150 -14.82 -2.91 0.36
N PHE A 151 -15.16 -1.64 0.52
CA PHE A 151 -14.23 -0.54 0.36
C PHE A 151 -13.00 -0.67 1.27
N LEU A 152 -13.20 -1.01 2.55
CA LEU A 152 -12.12 -1.19 3.52
C LEU A 152 -11.21 -2.35 3.12
N ASN A 153 -11.77 -3.49 2.72
CA ASN A 153 -11.00 -4.65 2.27
C ASN A 153 -10.20 -4.36 0.99
N LEU A 154 -10.81 -3.73 -0.01
CA LEU A 154 -10.12 -3.40 -1.26
C LEU A 154 -9.02 -2.36 -1.02
N SER A 155 -9.24 -1.38 -0.14
CA SER A 155 -8.22 -0.39 0.23
C SER A 155 -7.03 -1.04 0.92
N ALA A 156 -7.28 -1.94 1.88
CA ALA A 156 -6.23 -2.69 2.56
C ALA A 156 -5.44 -3.57 1.58
N LEU A 157 -6.13 -4.34 0.75
CA LEU A 157 -5.52 -5.22 -0.25
C LEU A 157 -4.70 -4.43 -1.28
N LEU A 158 -5.18 -3.27 -1.72
CA LEU A 158 -4.50 -2.39 -2.65
C LEU A 158 -3.21 -1.84 -2.03
N LEU A 159 -3.31 -1.18 -0.88
CA LEU A 159 -2.15 -0.56 -0.22
C LEU A 159 -1.07 -1.59 0.11
N LEU A 160 -1.48 -2.73 0.65
CA LEU A 160 -0.57 -3.82 0.97
C LEU A 160 0.08 -4.39 -0.30
N GLY A 161 -0.70 -4.60 -1.36
CA GLY A 161 -0.23 -5.08 -2.66
C GLY A 161 0.82 -4.16 -3.28
N LEU A 162 0.56 -2.85 -3.31
CA LEU A 162 1.48 -1.85 -3.86
C LEU A 162 2.84 -1.87 -3.15
N MET A 163 2.84 -2.10 -1.83
CA MET A 163 4.06 -2.06 -1.03
C MET A 163 4.83 -3.39 -1.02
N ALA A 164 4.14 -4.53 -1.05
CA ALA A 164 4.77 -5.81 -0.73
C ALA A 164 4.60 -6.92 -1.78
N GLU A 165 3.68 -6.83 -2.75
CA GLU A 165 3.50 -7.92 -3.73
C GLU A 165 4.79 -8.18 -4.53
N ALA A 166 5.40 -7.12 -5.06
CA ALA A 166 6.64 -7.24 -5.85
C ALA A 166 7.80 -7.83 -5.03
N LYS A 167 7.82 -7.57 -3.72
CA LYS A 167 8.85 -8.06 -2.80
C LYS A 167 8.63 -9.53 -2.43
N ALA A 168 7.38 -9.92 -2.23
CA ALA A 168 7.00 -11.31 -1.93
C ALA A 168 7.06 -12.23 -3.17
N GLY A 169 6.75 -11.65 -4.34
CA GLY A 169 6.46 -12.33 -5.59
C GLY A 169 4.97 -12.64 -5.73
N SER A 170 4.38 -12.24 -6.86
CA SER A 170 2.94 -12.33 -7.14
C SER A 170 2.32 -13.72 -6.99
N ILE A 171 3.02 -14.79 -7.41
CA ILE A 171 2.49 -16.16 -7.24
C ILE A 171 2.34 -16.50 -5.76
N ARG A 172 3.37 -16.20 -4.95
CA ARG A 172 3.33 -16.44 -3.51
C ARG A 172 2.26 -15.60 -2.84
N TRP A 173 2.14 -14.35 -3.25
CA TRP A 173 1.08 -13.44 -2.79
C TRP A 173 -0.31 -14.05 -3.00
N LEU A 174 -0.60 -14.50 -4.22
CA LEU A 174 -1.88 -15.12 -4.56
C LEU A 174 -2.12 -16.40 -3.75
N LEU A 175 -1.13 -17.30 -3.68
CA LEU A 175 -1.27 -18.56 -2.95
C LEU A 175 -1.49 -18.34 -1.46
N VAL A 176 -0.74 -17.43 -0.84
CA VAL A 176 -0.94 -17.09 0.58
C VAL A 176 -2.32 -16.49 0.82
N TYR A 177 -2.78 -15.58 -0.04
CA TYR A 177 -4.13 -15.03 0.08
C TYR A 177 -5.19 -16.15 0.08
N LEU A 178 -5.13 -17.07 -0.88
CA LEU A 178 -6.11 -18.17 -0.99
C LEU A 178 -6.03 -19.13 0.20
N LEU A 179 -4.81 -19.54 0.60
CA LEU A 179 -4.60 -20.44 1.74
C LEU A 179 -5.06 -19.80 3.05
N SER A 180 -4.76 -18.51 3.26
CA SER A 180 -5.21 -17.78 4.45
C SER A 180 -6.71 -17.49 4.44
N GLY A 181 -7.35 -17.37 3.28
CA GLY A 181 -8.81 -17.37 3.18
C GLY A 181 -9.41 -18.65 3.77
N VAL A 182 -8.90 -19.81 3.33
CA VAL A 182 -9.31 -21.11 3.87
C VAL A 182 -8.97 -21.26 5.36
N GLY A 183 -7.74 -20.92 5.75
CA GLY A 183 -7.28 -20.99 7.14
C GLY A 183 -8.11 -20.10 8.07
N GLY A 184 -8.43 -18.88 7.66
CA GLY A 184 -9.33 -17.99 8.37
C GLY A 184 -10.74 -18.57 8.49
N SER A 185 -11.32 -19.08 7.40
CA SER A 185 -12.63 -19.72 7.42
C SER A 185 -12.70 -20.92 8.37
N LEU A 186 -11.66 -21.76 8.39
CA LEU A 186 -11.56 -22.91 9.30
C LEU A 186 -11.45 -22.47 10.77
N THR A 187 -10.62 -21.47 11.08
CA THR A 187 -10.50 -20.95 12.45
C THR A 187 -11.80 -20.28 12.92
N SER A 188 -12.50 -19.57 12.04
CA SER A 188 -13.83 -19.01 12.31
C SER A 188 -14.84 -20.10 12.69
N LEU A 189 -14.93 -21.17 11.89
CA LEU A 189 -15.82 -22.31 12.17
C LEU A 189 -15.48 -23.03 13.48
N TRP A 190 -14.19 -23.15 13.79
CA TRP A 190 -13.74 -23.75 15.04
C TRP A 190 -14.08 -22.89 16.26
N TRP A 191 -14.01 -21.56 16.14
CA TRP A 191 -14.26 -20.63 17.25
C TRP A 191 -15.76 -20.44 17.56
N HIS A 192 -16.58 -20.31 16.52
CA HIS A 192 -18.00 -19.97 16.66
C HIS A 192 -18.89 -21.22 16.81
N THR A 193 -18.98 -21.73 18.03
CA THR A 193 -19.71 -22.97 18.35
C THR A 193 -21.24 -22.88 18.22
N GLN A 194 -21.81 -21.67 18.25
CA GLN A 194 -23.25 -21.43 18.09
C GLN A 194 -23.67 -21.27 16.62
N GLY A 195 -22.72 -21.45 15.69
CA GLY A 195 -22.90 -21.24 14.27
C GLY A 195 -22.41 -19.86 13.82
N VAL A 196 -22.03 -19.78 12.54
CA VAL A 196 -21.44 -18.59 11.95
C VAL A 196 -21.89 -18.44 10.50
N ASN A 197 -22.05 -17.20 10.07
CA ASN A 197 -22.23 -16.80 8.69
C ASN A 197 -21.20 -15.70 8.38
N SER A 198 -20.00 -16.10 7.94
CA SER A 198 -18.87 -15.18 7.76
C SER A 198 -18.58 -14.92 6.29
N VAL A 199 -18.27 -13.66 5.97
CA VAL A 199 -17.90 -13.19 4.63
C VAL A 199 -16.79 -12.14 4.74
N GLY A 200 -16.04 -11.96 3.66
CA GLY A 200 -15.09 -10.85 3.50
C GLY A 200 -13.66 -11.32 3.24
N ALA A 201 -12.94 -10.50 2.51
CA ALA A 201 -11.54 -10.75 2.16
C ALA A 201 -10.57 -10.62 3.34
N SER A 202 -11.02 -10.09 4.48
CA SER A 202 -10.16 -9.68 5.58
C SER A 202 -9.33 -10.83 6.17
N GLY A 203 -9.86 -12.05 6.29
CA GLY A 203 -9.07 -13.20 6.76
C GLY A 203 -7.86 -13.48 5.86
N ALA A 204 -8.07 -13.46 4.54
CA ALA A 204 -7.01 -13.60 3.55
C ALA A 204 -6.01 -12.43 3.57
N ILE A 205 -6.50 -11.19 3.76
CA ILE A 205 -5.65 -10.00 3.89
C ILE A 205 -4.78 -10.07 5.16
N PHE A 206 -5.32 -10.57 6.27
CA PHE A 206 -4.54 -10.86 7.47
C PHE A 206 -3.47 -11.92 7.21
N GLY A 207 -3.74 -12.88 6.34
CA GLY A 207 -2.72 -13.77 5.80
C GLY A 207 -1.56 -13.07 5.10
N LEU A 208 -1.88 -12.10 4.24
CA LEU A 208 -0.86 -11.29 3.58
C LEU A 208 -0.06 -10.45 4.60
N TYR A 209 -0.68 -9.99 5.68
CA TYR A 209 0.03 -9.39 6.82
C TYR A 209 1.02 -10.37 7.46
N GLY A 210 0.61 -11.64 7.65
CA GLY A 210 1.48 -12.70 8.15
C GLY A 210 2.68 -12.96 7.22
N LEU A 211 2.45 -12.97 5.91
CA LEU A 211 3.52 -13.08 4.91
C LEU A 211 4.48 -11.89 4.97
N VAL A 212 3.97 -10.66 5.08
CA VAL A 212 4.80 -9.46 5.25
C VAL A 212 5.62 -9.54 6.54
N LEU A 213 5.03 -10.01 7.63
CA LEU A 213 5.75 -10.22 8.88
C LEU A 213 6.89 -11.24 8.72
N ALA A 214 6.65 -12.35 8.01
CA ALA A 214 7.70 -13.32 7.68
C ALA A 214 8.84 -12.69 6.87
N LEU A 215 8.54 -11.81 5.91
CA LEU A 215 9.55 -11.07 5.14
C LEU A 215 10.34 -10.08 6.01
N LEU A 216 9.69 -9.41 6.96
CA LEU A 216 10.35 -8.50 7.89
C LEU A 216 11.31 -9.24 8.83
N LEU A 217 10.95 -10.46 9.25
CA LEU A 217 11.76 -11.35 10.07
C LEU A 217 12.91 -12.02 9.29
N GLU A 218 12.84 -12.05 7.95
CA GLU A 218 13.88 -12.62 7.11
C GLU A 218 15.17 -11.78 7.19
N ARG A 219 16.15 -12.30 7.93
CA ARG A 219 17.53 -11.78 7.94
C ARG A 219 18.07 -11.79 6.50
N GLY A 220 18.50 -10.63 6.00
CA GLY A 220 18.99 -10.45 4.64
C GLY A 220 17.93 -10.00 3.62
N ALA A 221 16.67 -9.79 4.02
CA ALA A 221 15.70 -9.16 3.13
C ALA A 221 16.15 -7.73 2.76
N ALA A 222 16.23 -7.46 1.46
CA ALA A 222 16.62 -6.17 0.88
C ALA A 222 15.49 -5.12 1.05
N LEU A 223 15.22 -4.76 2.31
CA LEU A 223 14.24 -3.75 2.69
C LEU A 223 14.97 -2.59 3.36
N SER A 224 14.76 -1.38 2.84
CA SER A 224 15.27 -0.16 3.47
C SER A 224 14.61 0.08 4.83
N ARG A 225 15.24 0.90 5.68
CA ARG A 225 14.65 1.28 6.98
C ARG A 225 13.27 1.93 6.82
N GLN A 226 13.10 2.76 5.80
CA GLN A 226 11.84 3.43 5.48
C GLN A 226 10.77 2.43 5.04
N GLU A 227 11.13 1.45 4.20
CA GLU A 227 10.19 0.42 3.77
C GLU A 227 9.74 -0.46 4.94
N ARG A 228 10.67 -0.85 5.82
CA ARG A 228 10.35 -1.60 7.04
C ARG A 228 9.39 -0.82 7.95
N ALA A 229 9.65 0.46 8.17
CA ALA A 229 8.80 1.33 8.97
C ALA A 229 7.41 1.50 8.34
N GLY A 230 7.34 1.70 7.02
CA GLY A 230 6.07 1.82 6.29
C GLY A 230 5.23 0.54 6.36
N LEU A 231 5.84 -0.62 6.13
CA LEU A 231 5.15 -1.91 6.25
C LEU A 231 4.68 -2.16 7.68
N MET A 232 5.51 -1.87 8.69
CA MET A 232 5.12 -2.01 10.09
C MET A 232 3.97 -1.07 10.48
N GLY A 233 4.02 0.18 10.03
CA GLY A 233 2.95 1.16 10.26
C GLY A 233 1.62 0.71 9.63
N LEU A 234 1.67 0.16 8.41
CA LEU A 234 0.49 -0.37 7.72
C LEU A 234 -0.12 -1.57 8.48
N LEU A 235 0.73 -2.50 8.93
CA LEU A 235 0.32 -3.64 9.74
C LEU A 235 -0.39 -3.19 11.02
N LEU A 236 0.20 -2.23 11.75
CA LEU A 236 -0.37 -1.72 13.00
C LEU A 236 -1.69 -0.98 12.77
N TYR A 237 -1.76 -0.13 11.75
CA TYR A 237 -2.97 0.63 11.42
C TYR A 237 -4.17 -0.29 11.15
N PHE A 238 -4.01 -1.27 10.27
CA PHE A 238 -5.10 -2.18 9.91
C PHE A 238 -5.38 -3.23 10.99
N ALA A 239 -4.37 -3.71 11.72
CA ALA A 239 -4.59 -4.61 12.85
C ALA A 239 -5.41 -3.93 13.96
N LEU A 240 -5.09 -2.67 14.28
CA LEU A 240 -5.82 -1.91 15.29
C LEU A 240 -7.24 -1.58 14.83
N GLY A 241 -7.41 -1.15 13.57
CA GLY A 241 -8.74 -0.88 13.00
C GLY A 241 -9.64 -2.12 13.00
N SER A 242 -9.08 -3.29 12.72
CA SER A 242 -9.83 -4.56 12.74
C SER A 242 -10.20 -5.00 14.14
N LEU A 243 -9.30 -4.83 15.12
CA LEU A 243 -9.58 -5.14 16.52
C LEU A 243 -10.74 -4.28 17.05
N VAL A 244 -10.73 -2.98 16.75
CA VAL A 244 -11.83 -2.06 17.10
C VAL A 244 -13.14 -2.46 16.41
N GLY A 245 -13.09 -2.84 15.13
CA GLY A 245 -14.26 -3.33 14.39
C GLY A 245 -14.86 -4.65 14.90
N GLY A 246 -14.04 -5.50 15.52
CA GLY A 246 -14.49 -6.74 16.16
C GLY A 246 -15.15 -6.54 17.53
N LEU A 247 -14.93 -5.39 18.18
CA LEU A 247 -15.59 -5.02 19.43
C LEU A 247 -17.01 -4.45 19.23
N ALA A 248 -17.42 -4.21 17.98
CA ALA A 248 -18.71 -3.61 17.63
C ALA A 248 -19.91 -4.57 17.71
N GLY A 249 -19.74 -5.78 18.24
CA GLY A 249 -20.83 -6.75 18.51
C GLY A 249 -20.91 -7.94 17.54
N PRO A 250 -21.99 -8.75 17.59
CA PRO A 250 -22.14 -10.00 16.82
C PRO A 250 -22.23 -9.85 15.29
N ALA A 251 -22.62 -8.66 14.83
CA ALA A 251 -22.57 -8.27 13.41
C ALA A 251 -21.22 -7.62 13.03
N GLY A 252 -20.28 -7.58 13.98
CA GLY A 252 -18.96 -6.99 13.84
C GLY A 252 -17.98 -7.90 13.10
N THR A 253 -16.72 -7.51 13.15
CA THR A 253 -15.65 -8.16 12.38
C THR A 253 -15.28 -9.54 12.97
N ASP A 254 -15.14 -10.55 12.12
CA ASP A 254 -14.79 -11.92 12.52
C ASP A 254 -13.29 -12.04 12.87
N ASN A 255 -12.96 -11.73 14.12
CA ASN A 255 -11.59 -11.77 14.63
C ASN A 255 -10.96 -13.17 14.59
N ALA A 256 -11.77 -14.23 14.71
CA ALA A 256 -11.26 -15.60 14.62
C ALA A 256 -10.74 -15.89 13.21
N ALA A 257 -11.44 -15.42 12.17
CA ALA A 257 -10.96 -15.50 10.81
C ALA A 257 -9.66 -14.71 10.59
N HIS A 258 -9.51 -13.56 11.24
CA HIS A 258 -8.29 -12.74 11.15
C HIS A 258 -7.08 -13.44 11.78
N ILE A 259 -7.24 -14.01 12.97
CA ILE A 259 -6.19 -14.75 13.67
C ILE A 259 -5.77 -15.97 12.84
N GLY A 260 -6.74 -16.76 12.36
CA GLY A 260 -6.49 -17.93 11.52
C GLY A 260 -5.77 -17.57 10.22
N GLY A 261 -6.22 -16.51 9.55
CA GLY A 261 -5.60 -15.98 8.35
C GLY A 261 -4.15 -15.57 8.58
N LEU A 262 -3.90 -14.75 9.61
CA LEU A 262 -2.58 -14.25 10.01
C LEU A 262 -1.60 -15.39 10.29
N ALA A 263 -2.02 -16.36 11.12
CA ALA A 263 -1.20 -17.52 11.46
C ALA A 263 -0.86 -18.35 10.21
N THR A 264 -1.86 -18.61 9.35
CA THR A 264 -1.67 -19.33 8.09
C THR A 264 -0.65 -18.63 7.20
N GLY A 265 -0.77 -17.31 7.05
CA GLY A 265 0.11 -16.53 6.18
C GLY A 265 1.53 -16.39 6.74
N LEU A 266 1.68 -16.28 8.06
CA LEU A 266 2.98 -16.26 8.72
C LEU A 266 3.72 -17.58 8.50
N VAL A 267 3.05 -18.71 8.73
CA VAL A 267 3.63 -20.04 8.53
C VAL A 267 3.99 -20.26 7.07
N ALA A 268 3.07 -20.01 6.13
CA ALA A 268 3.33 -20.14 4.69
C ALA A 268 4.47 -19.21 4.23
N GLY A 269 4.53 -17.99 4.79
CA GLY A 269 5.59 -17.03 4.55
C GLY A 269 6.96 -17.52 5.01
N ILE A 270 7.07 -18.03 6.24
CA ILE A 270 8.32 -18.58 6.80
C ILE A 270 8.78 -19.78 5.95
N LEU A 271 7.90 -20.72 5.63
CA LEU A 271 8.25 -21.86 4.78
C LEU A 271 8.79 -21.42 3.41
N SER A 272 8.15 -20.39 2.82
CA SER A 272 8.58 -19.82 1.55
C SER A 272 9.94 -19.11 1.64
N THR A 273 10.28 -18.49 2.78
CA THR A 273 11.58 -17.82 2.95
C THR A 273 12.70 -18.84 3.14
N LEU A 274 12.44 -19.95 3.86
CA LEU A 274 13.38 -21.05 4.04
C LEU A 274 13.73 -21.73 2.71
N GLN A 275 12.74 -22.00 1.86
CA GLN A 275 12.97 -22.57 0.52
C GLN A 275 13.87 -21.68 -0.34
N ARG A 276 13.70 -20.35 -0.30
CA ARG A 276 14.55 -19.42 -1.07
C ARG A 276 16.01 -19.46 -0.64
N ARG A 277 16.28 -19.71 0.64
CA ARG A 277 17.65 -19.82 1.16
C ARG A 277 18.33 -21.11 0.76
N ALA A 278 17.58 -22.22 0.66
CA ALA A 278 18.12 -23.51 0.23
C ALA A 278 18.53 -23.55 -1.26
N HIS A 279 18.01 -22.63 -2.08
CA HIS A 279 18.32 -22.52 -3.51
C HIS A 279 19.27 -21.36 -3.87
N ARG A 280 19.91 -20.73 -2.88
CA ARG A 280 20.97 -19.72 -3.06
C ARG A 280 22.31 -20.31 -2.68
#